data_AF-A0AAD7PPI8-F1
#
_entry.id   AF-A0AAD7PPI8-F1
#
_cell.length_a   1.000
_cell.length_b   1.000
_cell.length_c   1.000
_cell.angle_alpha   90.00
_cell.angle_beta   90.00
_cell.angle_gamma   90.00
#
_symmetry.space_group_name_H-M   'P 1'
#
loop_
_entity.id
_entity.type
_entity.pdbx_description
1 polymer ?
#
loop_
_entity_poly.entity_id
_entity_poly.type
_entity_poly.pdbx_seq_one_letter_code
_entity_poly.pdbx_strand_id
1 'polypeptide(L)'
;MPQSNVVILTDPASDLSVQRNRVSVYPIRGEYSRDKLMLQRIRSYITFLERRLEEISQENGSITHYIFTDSDIAVVDNLGQIFHNYPNFHLALTFRNNKAQPLN
;
A
#
# COMPACT_ATOMS: atom_id res chain seq x y z
N MET A 1 -6.33 4.26 -13.72
CA MET A 1 -4.87 4.44 -13.51
C MET A 1 -4.11 3.58 -14.53
N PRO A 2 -3.77 4.11 -15.71
CA PRO A 2 -3.22 3.28 -16.78
C PRO A 2 -1.72 2.93 -16.63
N GLN A 3 -1.00 3.44 -15.63
CA GLN A 3 0.43 3.11 -15.38
C GLN A 3 0.76 2.77 -13.90
N SER A 4 -0.11 3.10 -12.95
CA SER A 4 0.16 2.88 -11.52
C SER A 4 0.03 1.40 -11.14
N ASN A 5 0.97 0.93 -10.31
CA ASN A 5 0.84 -0.31 -9.54
C ASN A 5 0.12 -0.06 -8.21
N VAL A 6 -0.64 -1.05 -7.79
CA VAL A 6 -1.20 -1.16 -6.44
C VAL A 6 -0.28 -2.06 -5.62
N VAL A 7 0.10 -1.57 -4.46
CA VAL A 7 0.94 -2.25 -3.48
C VAL A 7 0.08 -2.49 -2.25
N ILE A 8 0.01 -3.72 -1.77
CA ILE A 8 -0.76 -4.10 -0.58
C ILE A 8 0.21 -4.46 0.52
N LEU A 9 0.29 -3.65 1.58
CA LEU A 9 1.05 -3.94 2.78
C LEU A 9 0.19 -4.77 3.73
N THR A 10 0.66 -5.95 4.11
CA THR A 10 -0.13 -6.90 4.92
C THR A 10 0.74 -7.62 5.96
N ASP A 11 0.07 -8.24 6.92
CA ASP A 11 0.68 -9.17 7.87
C ASP A 11 1.19 -10.43 7.12
N PRO A 12 2.43 -10.89 7.36
CA PRO A 12 2.94 -12.15 6.83
C PRO A 12 2.07 -13.38 7.17
N ALA A 13 1.32 -13.33 8.28
CA ALA A 13 0.39 -14.39 8.66
C ALA A 13 -0.96 -14.31 7.95
N SER A 14 -1.19 -13.28 7.13
CA SER A 14 -2.39 -13.18 6.29
C SER A 14 -2.29 -14.13 5.09
N ASP A 15 -3.32 -14.95 4.86
CA ASP A 15 -3.45 -15.77 3.64
C ASP A 15 -3.87 -14.93 2.41
N LEU A 16 -3.46 -13.66 2.35
CA LEU A 16 -3.85 -12.75 1.28
C LEU A 16 -3.05 -13.07 0.00
N SER A 17 -3.62 -13.92 -0.84
CA SER A 17 -3.14 -14.14 -2.21
C SER A 17 -3.97 -13.32 -3.20
N VAL A 18 -3.31 -12.42 -3.94
CA VAL A 18 -3.94 -11.64 -5.00
C VAL A 18 -3.14 -11.83 -6.28
N GLN A 19 -3.74 -12.46 -7.29
CA GLN A 19 -3.20 -12.53 -8.64
C GLN A 19 -3.99 -11.60 -9.54
N ARG A 20 -3.54 -10.34 -9.64
CA ARG A 20 -4.09 -9.34 -10.57
C ARG A 20 -2.94 -8.54 -11.18
N ASN A 21 -3.09 -8.17 -12.45
CA ASN A 21 -2.11 -7.32 -13.13
C ASN A 21 -1.88 -6.03 -12.35
N ARG A 22 -0.60 -5.68 -12.17
CA ARG A 22 -0.15 -4.46 -11.48
C ARG A 22 -0.56 -4.38 -10.01
N VAL A 23 -0.92 -5.49 -9.38
CA VAL A 23 -1.11 -5.59 -7.94
C VAL A 23 0.02 -6.44 -7.36
N SER A 24 0.60 -5.96 -6.27
CA SER A 24 1.71 -6.60 -5.58
C SER A 24 1.43 -6.63 -4.08
N VAL A 25 1.70 -7.77 -3.43
CA VAL A 25 1.51 -7.95 -1.99
C VAL A 25 2.87 -7.93 -1.31
N TYR A 26 2.99 -7.10 -0.28
CA TYR A 26 4.20 -6.90 0.50
C TYR A 26 3.93 -7.26 1.97
N PRO A 27 4.36 -8.44 2.42
CA PRO A 27 4.25 -8.83 3.81
C PRO A 27 5.24 -8.03 4.66
N ILE A 28 4.77 -7.37 5.72
CA ILE A 28 5.59 -6.59 6.65
C ILE A 28 5.45 -7.15 8.06
N ARG A 29 6.56 -7.55 8.66
CA ARG A 29 6.56 -8.05 10.03
C ARG A 29 6.18 -6.95 11.03
N GLY A 30 5.45 -7.31 12.07
CA GLY A 30 5.19 -6.42 13.20
C GLY A 30 4.00 -6.88 14.03
N GLU A 31 3.41 -5.95 14.77
CA GLU A 31 2.37 -6.25 15.76
C GLU A 31 0.98 -5.86 15.23
N TYR A 32 0.23 -6.85 14.80
CA TYR A 32 -1.11 -6.67 14.23
C TYR A 32 -2.24 -6.84 15.26
N SER A 33 -1.93 -6.72 16.56
CA SER A 33 -2.96 -6.68 17.59
C SER A 33 -3.86 -5.46 17.39
N ARG A 34 -5.14 -5.61 17.73
CA ARG A 34 -6.19 -4.62 17.41
C ARG A 34 -5.86 -3.21 17.93
N ASP A 35 -5.28 -3.12 19.12
CA ASP A 35 -4.89 -1.87 19.78
C ASP A 35 -3.62 -1.22 19.18
N LYS A 36 -2.87 -1.95 18.35
CA LYS A 36 -1.61 -1.49 17.74
C LYS A 36 -1.70 -1.22 16.25
N LEU A 37 -2.82 -1.53 15.60
CA LEU A 37 -2.96 -1.43 14.14
C LEU A 37 -2.59 -0.05 13.56
N MET A 38 -2.96 1.05 14.21
CA MET A 38 -2.60 2.40 13.74
C MET A 38 -1.08 2.63 13.78
N LEU A 39 -0.42 2.18 14.84
CA LEU A 39 1.03 2.29 14.97
C LEU A 39 1.73 1.33 13.98
N GLN A 40 1.23 0.10 13.86
CA GLN A 40 1.75 -0.88 12.92
C GLN A 40 1.60 -0.41 11.47
N ARG A 41 0.53 0.32 11.14
CA ARG A 41 0.33 0.95 9.84
C ARG A 41 1.44 1.95 9.53
N ILE A 42 1.73 2.87 10.43
CA ILE A 42 2.81 3.86 10.25
C ILE A 42 4.16 3.16 10.11
N ARG A 43 4.44 2.15 10.96
CA ARG A 43 5.64 1.32 10.86
C ARG A 43 5.74 0.62 9.51
N SER A 44 4.63 0.10 9.00
CA SER A 44 4.57 -0.53 7.69
C SER A 44 4.90 0.43 6.55
N TYR A 45 4.41 1.67 6.62
CA TYR A 45 4.76 2.70 5.64
C TYR A 45 6.25 3.04 5.67
N ILE A 46 6.84 3.20 6.86
CA ILE A 46 8.26 3.48 7.03
C ILE A 46 9.10 2.34 6.43
N THR A 47 8.86 1.09 6.85
CA THR A 47 9.59 -0.08 6.35
C THR A 47 9.46 -0.25 4.84
N PHE A 48 8.27 0.02 4.29
CA PHE A 48 8.07 0.00 2.84
C PHE A 48 8.91 1.08 2.14
N LEU A 49 8.88 2.32 2.64
CA LEU A 49 9.62 3.44 2.04
C LEU A 49 11.14 3.26 2.14
N GLU A 50 11.65 2.74 3.25
CA GLU A 50 13.08 2.42 3.42
C GLU A 50 13.54 1.42 2.35
N ARG A 51 12.79 0.32 2.17
CA ARG A 51 13.11 -0.68 1.14
C ARG A 51 13.03 -0.09 -0.28
N ARG A 52 12.02 0.74 -0.55
CA ARG A 52 11.93 1.43 -1.85
C ARG A 52 13.12 2.34 -2.07
N LEU A 53 13.53 3.11 -1.06
CA LEU A 53 14.69 4.01 -1.15
C LEU A 53 15.98 3.25 -1.52
N GLU A 54 16.19 2.07 -0.94
CA GLU A 54 17.31 1.19 -1.30
C GLU A 54 17.23 0.76 -2.78
N GLU A 55 16.05 0.33 -3.25
CA GLU A 55 15.82 -0.06 -4.65
C GLU A 55 16.07 1.11 -5.62
N ILE A 56 15.59 2.33 -5.30
CA ILE A 56 15.84 3.54 -6.11
C ILE A 56 17.34 3.86 -6.18
N SER A 57 18.05 3.66 -5.07
CA SER A 57 19.48 3.94 -5.01
C SER A 57 20.31 2.97 -5.86
N GLN A 58 19.76 1.79 -6.15
CA GLN A 58 20.40 0.77 -6.99
C GLN A 58 19.95 0.81 -8.47
N GLU A 59 18.72 1.28 -8.76
CA GLU A 59 18.15 1.31 -10.11
C GLU A 59 17.81 2.74 -10.56
N ASN A 60 18.41 3.16 -11.66
CA ASN A 60 18.46 4.55 -12.16
C ASN A 60 17.14 5.09 -12.77
N GLY A 61 15.98 4.75 -12.20
CA GLY A 61 14.68 5.20 -12.72
C GLY A 61 13.50 4.45 -12.13
N SER A 62 13.22 4.65 -10.84
CA SER A 62 12.05 4.07 -10.17
C SER A 62 11.07 5.14 -9.68
N ILE A 63 9.81 4.73 -9.49
CA ILE A 63 8.71 5.61 -9.09
C ILE A 63 8.92 6.08 -7.64
N THR A 64 8.95 7.40 -7.46
CA THR A 64 9.24 8.07 -6.19
C THR A 64 7.99 8.57 -5.45
N HIS A 65 6.82 8.51 -6.07
CA HIS A 65 5.58 9.06 -5.53
C HIS A 65 4.64 7.94 -5.08
N TYR A 66 4.23 7.99 -3.82
CA TYR A 66 3.34 7.00 -3.21
C TYR A 66 2.14 7.69 -2.55
N ILE A 67 0.95 7.17 -2.79
CA ILE A 67 -0.26 7.53 -2.03
C ILE A 67 -0.52 6.42 -1.03
N PHE A 68 -0.56 6.77 0.26
CA PHE A 68 -0.93 5.84 1.32
C PHE A 68 -2.41 6.01 1.66
N THR A 69 -3.16 4.92 1.59
CA THR A 69 -4.60 4.94 1.90
C THR A 69 -5.02 3.67 2.62
N ASP A 70 -6.14 3.77 3.31
CA ASP A 70 -6.78 2.65 4.00
C ASP A 70 -7.50 1.74 3.01
N SER A 71 -7.62 0.45 3.38
CA SER A 71 -8.29 -0.55 2.55
C SER A 71 -9.81 -0.41 2.47
N ASP A 72 -10.43 0.31 3.40
CA ASP A 72 -11.88 0.54 3.48
C ASP A 72 -12.33 1.87 2.87
N ILE A 73 -11.48 2.52 2.05
CA ILE A 73 -11.83 3.73 1.32
C ILE A 73 -12.33 3.37 -0.07
N ALA A 74 -13.48 3.92 -0.45
CA ALA A 74 -14.00 3.89 -1.80
C ALA A 74 -13.85 5.26 -2.47
N VAL A 75 -13.41 5.27 -3.73
CA VAL A 75 -13.39 6.49 -4.55
C VAL A 75 -14.78 6.69 -5.14
N VAL A 76 -15.48 7.73 -4.69
CA VAL A 76 -16.89 8.00 -5.06
C VAL A 76 -17.04 9.04 -6.18
N ASP A 77 -15.97 9.72 -6.56
CA ASP A 77 -15.97 10.74 -7.62
C ASP A 77 -14.62 10.79 -8.37
N ASN A 78 -14.53 11.64 -9.39
CA ASN A 78 -13.46 11.70 -10.37
C ASN A 78 -12.13 12.23 -9.77
N LEU A 79 -11.19 11.31 -9.54
CA LEU A 79 -9.78 11.63 -9.24
C LEU A 79 -8.90 11.78 -10.49
N GLY A 80 -9.50 11.77 -11.69
CA GLY A 80 -8.80 11.79 -12.97
C GLY A 80 -7.88 12.99 -13.16
N GLN A 81 -8.22 14.16 -12.62
CA GLN A 81 -7.37 15.34 -12.70
C GLN A 81 -6.05 15.17 -11.91
N ILE A 82 -6.08 14.49 -10.77
CA ILE A 82 -4.87 14.17 -10.01
C ILE A 82 -3.96 13.27 -10.85
N PHE A 83 -4.55 12.25 -11.50
CA PHE A 83 -3.78 11.31 -12.32
C PHE A 83 -3.31 11.90 -13.65
N HIS A 84 -4.01 12.93 -14.16
CA HIS A 84 -3.56 13.71 -15.30
C HIS A 84 -2.35 14.57 -14.95
N ASN A 85 -2.40 15.27 -13.81
CA ASN A 85 -1.33 16.14 -13.35
C ASN A 85 -0.11 15.36 -12.83
N TYR A 86 -0.35 14.16 -12.28
CA TYR A 86 0.67 13.28 -11.70
C TYR A 86 0.48 11.86 -12.27
N PRO A 87 1.01 11.58 -13.47
CA PRO A 87 0.78 10.29 -14.13
C PRO A 87 1.62 9.12 -13.55
N ASN A 88 2.72 9.42 -12.85
CA ASN A 88 3.71 8.43 -12.39
C ASN A 88 3.75 8.34 -10.85
N PHE A 89 2.78 7.62 -10.27
CA PHE A 89 2.77 7.30 -8.84
C PHE A 89 2.26 5.88 -8.59
N HIS A 90 2.58 5.33 -7.43
CA HIS A 90 2.08 4.05 -6.94
C HIS A 90 1.11 4.24 -5.78
N LEU A 91 0.09 3.38 -5.72
CA LEU A 91 -0.86 3.39 -4.62
C LEU A 91 -0.45 2.30 -3.63
N ALA A 92 -0.08 2.69 -2.42
CA ALA A 92 0.23 1.78 -1.33
C ALA A 92 -0.96 1.71 -0.37
N LEU A 93 -1.58 0.54 -0.31
CA LEU A 93 -2.71 0.22 0.54
C LEU A 93 -2.19 -0.49 1.79
N THR A 94 -2.66 -0.11 2.97
CA THR A 94 -2.56 -1.02 4.12
C THR A 94 -3.80 -1.87 4.20
N PHE A 95 -3.61 -3.18 4.07
CA PHE A 95 -4.71 -4.13 4.20
C PHE A 95 -5.05 -4.33 5.67
N ARG A 96 -6.31 -4.15 6.02
CA ARG A 96 -6.83 -4.48 7.35
C ARG A 96 -6.79 -6.01 7.54
N ASN A 97 -5.84 -6.50 8.33
CA ASN A 97 -5.68 -7.93 8.60
C ASN A 97 -6.38 -8.39 9.89
N ASN A 98 -7.66 -8.07 10.09
CA ASN A 98 -8.38 -8.72 11.19
C ASN A 98 -9.80 -9.11 10.79
N LYS A 99 -10.03 -10.42 10.62
CA LYS A 99 -11.36 -11.02 10.33
C LYS A 99 -12.43 -10.61 11.35
N ALA A 100 -12.03 -10.18 12.55
CA ALA A 100 -12.92 -9.79 13.63
C ALA A 100 -13.24 -8.28 13.70
N GLN A 101 -12.67 -7.45 12.81
CA GLN A 101 -12.96 -6.03 12.78
C GLN A 101 -14.16 -5.76 11.85
N PRO A 102 -15.23 -5.09 12.32
CA PRO A 102 -16.35 -4.74 11.46
C PRO A 102 -15.87 -3.85 10.32
N LEU A 103 -16.31 -4.16 9.10
CA LEU A 103 -16.32 -3.23 7.98
C LEU A 103 -17.44 -2.22 8.32
N ASN A 104 -17.06 -0.97 8.57
CA ASN A 104 -18.02 0.12 8.68
C ASN A 104 -18.54 0.48 7.29
#